data_AF-A0A7Z0LES7-F1
#
_entry.id   AF-A0A7Z0LES7-F1
#
_cell.length_a   1.000
_cell.length_b   1.000
_cell.length_c   1.000
_cell.angle_alpha   90.00
_cell.angle_beta   90.00
_cell.angle_gamma   90.00
#
_symmetry.space_group_name_H-M   'P 1'
#
loop_
_entity.id
_entity.type
_entity.pdbx_description
1 polymer ?
#
loop_
_entity_poly.entity_id
_entity_poly.type
_entity_poly.pdbx_seq_one_letter_code
_entity_poly.pdbx_strand_id
1 'polypeptide(L)' 'MNYLKLTVLFVIILAVNKCLLKLDYTKIFKKNSVKEIFFINMILSVIIGYLFYQAIILIYELSTNLV' A
#
# COMPACT_ATOMS: atom_id res chain seq x y z
N MET A 1 -15.05 13.53 -8.93
CA MET A 1 -13.67 13.13 -9.33
C MET A 1 -12.74 12.92 -8.14
N ASN A 2 -12.62 13.83 -7.17
CA ASN A 2 -11.71 13.61 -6.03
C ASN A 2 -12.09 12.43 -5.12
N TYR A 3 -13.39 12.18 -4.91
CA TYR A 3 -13.83 11.05 -4.10
C TYR A 3 -13.44 9.69 -4.70
N LEU A 4 -13.57 9.53 -6.03
CA LEU A 4 -13.14 8.30 -6.71
C LEU A 4 -11.63 8.06 -6.55
N LYS A 5 -10.83 9.10 -6.77
CA LYS A 5 -9.37 9.07 -6.54
C LYS A 5 -9.03 8.66 -5.10
N LEU A 6 -9.73 9.22 -4.12
CA LEU A 6 -9.57 8.87 -2.70
C LEU A 6 -9.96 7.42 -2.41
N THR A 7 -11.07 6.94 -2.99
CA THR A 7 -11.51 5.54 -2.80
C THR A 7 -10.52 4.55 -3.39
N VAL A 8 -9.96 4.84 -4.56
CA VAL A 8 -8.94 3.99 -5.20
C VAL A 8 -7.67 3.95 -4.36
N LEU A 9 -7.19 5.10 -3.89
CA LEU A 9 -6.05 5.18 -2.97
C LEU A 9 -6.29 4.33 -1.71
N PHE A 10 -7.48 4.45 -1.10
CA PHE A 10 -7.82 3.71 0.11
C PHE A 10 -7.88 2.19 -0.13
N VAL A 11 -8.48 1.76 -1.25
CA VAL A 11 -8.53 0.35 -1.64
C VAL A 11 -7.13 -0.22 -1.86
N ILE A 12 -6.23 0.54 -2.50
CA ILE A 12 -4.83 0.12 -2.71
C ILE A 12 -4.11 -0.01 -1.37
N ILE A 13 -4.23 0.96 -0.47
CA ILE A 13 -3.61 0.91 0.87
C ILE A 13 -4.12 -0.32 1.64
N LEU A 14 -5.42 -0.61 1.61
CA LEU A 14 -5.99 -1.80 2.24
C LEU A 14 -5.46 -3.10 1.63
N ALA A 15 -5.31 -3.17 0.31
CA ALA A 15 -4.75 -4.33 -0.38
C ALA A 15 -3.29 -4.56 0.03
N VAL A 16 -2.49 -3.50 0.04
CA VAL A 16 -1.08 -3.55 0.47
C VAL A 16 -0.96 -3.98 1.92
N ASN A 17 -1.80 -3.46 2.82
CA ASN A 17 -1.81 -3.86 4.23
C ASN A 17 -2.07 -5.38 4.38
N LYS A 18 -3.08 -5.91 3.66
CA LYS A 18 -3.36 -7.36 3.66
C LYS A 18 -2.18 -8.20 3.15
N CYS A 19 -1.44 -7.72 2.15
CA CYS A 19 -0.24 -8.38 1.66
C CYS A 19 0.89 -8.36 2.70
N LEU A 20 1.15 -7.20 3.32
CA LEU A 20 2.17 -7.04 4.35
C LEU A 20 1.89 -7.97 5.54
N LEU A 21 0.66 -8.02 6.03
CA LEU A 21 0.29 -8.88 7.17
C LEU A 21 0.50 -10.38 6.91
N LYS A 22 0.55 -10.83 5.65
CA LYS A 22 0.83 -12.23 5.29
C LYS A 22 2.32 -12.57 5.20
N LEU A 23 3.21 -11.58 5.29
CA LEU A 23 4.64 -11.82 5.28
C LEU A 23 5.08 -12.52 6.58
N ASP A 24 6.10 -13.36 6.45
CA ASP A 24 6.68 -14.06 7.59
C ASP A 24 7.69 -13.16 8.33
N TYR A 25 7.22 -12.53 9.41
CA TYR A 25 8.02 -11.64 10.25
C TYR A 25 8.89 -12.37 11.28
N THR A 26 8.73 -13.69 11.44
CA THR A 26 9.45 -14.47 12.47
C THR A 26 10.96 -14.52 12.23
N LYS A 27 11.40 -14.29 10.99
CA LYS A 27 12.81 -14.25 10.60
C LYS A 27 13.51 -12.93 10.93
N ILE A 28 12.74 -11.84 11.10
CA ILE A 28 13.27 -10.47 11.20
C ILE A 28 13.04 -9.91 12.61
N PHE A 29 11.93 -10.26 13.26
CA PHE A 29 11.52 -9.67 14.53
C PHE A 29 11.52 -10.66 15.70
N LYS A 30 11.68 -10.12 16.92
CA LYS A 30 11.62 -10.92 18.15
C LYS A 30 10.20 -11.42 18.40
N LYS A 31 10.08 -12.54 19.11
CA LYS A 31 8.81 -13.25 19.36
C LYS A 31 7.72 -12.39 20.05
N ASN A 32 8.09 -11.31 20.75
CA ASN A 32 7.15 -10.41 21.45
C ASN A 32 6.89 -9.07 20.73
N SER A 33 7.37 -8.91 19.49
CA SER A 33 7.29 -7.65 18.74
C SER A 33 5.97 -7.46 17.95
N VAL A 34 4.90 -8.22 18.27
CA VAL A 34 3.66 -8.23 17.47
C VAL A 34 3.04 -6.84 17.32
N LYS A 35 3.04 -6.03 18.39
CA LYS A 35 2.53 -4.65 18.35
C LYS A 35 3.40 -3.73 17.48
N GLU A 36 4.72 -3.90 17.56
CA GLU A 36 5.70 -3.12 16.79
C GLU A 36 5.58 -3.44 15.29
N ILE A 37 5.48 -4.72 14.95
CA ILE A 37 5.28 -5.21 13.58
C ILE A 37 3.98 -4.64 13.00
N PHE A 38 2.90 -4.65 13.77
CA PHE A 38 1.62 -4.08 13.32
C PHE A 38 1.75 -2.58 12.99
N PHE A 39 2.41 -1.82 13.86
CA PHE A 39 2.62 -0.39 13.64
C PHE A 39 3.51 -0.10 12.42
N ILE A 40 4.59 -0.87 12.25
CA ILE A 40 5.49 -0.79 11.10
C ILE A 40 4.72 -1.10 9.81
N ASN A 41 3.92 -2.16 9.80
CA ASN A 41 3.11 -2.55 8.66
C ASN A 41 2.05 -1.49 8.30
N MET A 42 1.47 -0.82 9.30
CA MET A 42 0.54 0.27 9.08
C MET A 42 1.23 1.41 8.31
N ILE A 43 2.40 1.85 8.77
CA ILE A 43 3.16 2.93 8.11
C ILE A 43 3.60 2.50 6.69
N LEU A 44 4.16 1.29 6.56
CA LEU A 44 4.57 0.74 5.27
C LEU A 44 3.40 0.64 4.29
N SER A 45 2.21 0.25 4.75
CA SER A 45 1.03 0.13 3.90
C SER A 45 0.59 1.46 3.29
N VAL A 46 0.71 2.56 4.05
CA VAL A 46 0.40 3.91 3.57
C VAL A 46 1.44 4.35 2.55
N ILE A 47 2.73 4.17 2.84
CA ILE A 47 3.83 4.58 1.95
C ILE A 47 3.75 3.81 0.62
N ILE A 48 3.72 2.47 0.70
CA ILE A 48 3.70 1.60 -0.48
C ILE A 48 2.39 1.81 -1.26
N GLY A 49 1.26 1.91 -0.56
CA GLY A 49 -0.04 2.13 -1.21
C GLY A 49 -0.12 3.45 -1.98
N TYR A 50 0.45 4.52 -1.42
CA TYR A 50 0.56 5.80 -2.13
C TYR A 50 1.46 5.73 -3.36
N LEU A 51 2.62 5.07 -3.26
CA LEU A 51 3.52 4.87 -4.41
C LEU A 51 2.85 4.08 -5.53
N PHE A 52 2.14 2.99 -5.19
CA PHE A 52 1.37 2.21 -6.15
C PHE A 52 0.28 3.06 -6.83
N TYR A 53 -0.46 3.85 -6.06
CA TYR A 53 -1.50 4.73 -6.59
C TYR A 53 -0.92 5.74 -7.60
N GLN A 54 0.21 6.36 -7.29
CA GLN A 54 0.87 7.29 -8.21
C GLN A 54 1.36 6.60 -9.48
N ALA A 55 1.93 5.40 -9.36
CA ALA A 55 2.35 4.62 -10.52
C ALA A 55 1.17 4.26 -11.45
N ILE A 56 0.03 3.86 -10.88
CA ILE A 56 -1.18 3.53 -11.65
C ILE A 56 -1.71 4.77 -12.39
N ILE A 57 -1.75 5.93 -11.73
CA ILE A 57 -2.17 7.18 -12.39
C ILE A 57 -1.23 7.52 -13.53
N LEU A 58 0.08 7.44 -13.32
CA LEU A 58 1.07 7.77 -14.33
C LEU A 58 0.93 6.85 -15.56
N ILE A 59 0.70 5.56 -15.35
CA ILE A 59 0.43 4.60 -16.43
C ILE A 59 -0.87 4.97 -17.16
N TYR A 60 -1.91 5.32 -16.43
CA TYR A 60 -3.18 5.74 -17.01
C TYR A 60 -3.03 7.00 -17.87
N GLU A 61 -2.35 8.03 -17.35
CA GLU A 61 -2.09 9.29 -18.06
C GLU A 61 -1.24 9.05 -19.31
N LEU A 62 -0.19 8.22 -19.21
CA LEU A 62 0.63 7.84 -20.36
C LEU A 62 -0.20 7.11 -21.42
N SER A 63 -1.06 6.17 -21.00
CA SER A 63 -1.95 5.45 -21.91
C SER A 63 -2.96 6.36 -22.62
N THR A 64 -3.46 7.40 -21.95
CA THR A 64 -4.38 8.36 -22.57
C THR A 64 -3.70 9.35 -23.50
N ASN A 65 -2.40 9.61 -23.31
CA ASN A 65 -1.62 10.49 -24.19
C ASN A 65 -1.02 9.75 -25.41
N LEU A 66 -1.06 8.42 -25.42
CA LEU A 66 -0.59 7.56 -26.51
C LEU A 66 -1.68 7.27 -27.56
N VAL A 67 -2.93 7.66 -27.31
CA VAL A 67 -4.07 7.59 -28.24
C VAL A 67 -4.37 8.99 -28.77
#